data_AF-A0A8H9WSG6-F1
#
_entry.id   AF-A0A8H9WSG6-F1
#
_cell.length_a   1.000
_cell.length_b   1.000
_cell.length_c   1.000
_cell.angle_alpha   90.00
_cell.angle_beta   90.00
_cell.angle_gamma   90.00
#
_symmetry.space_group_name_H-M   'P 1'
#
loop_
_entity.id
_entity.type
_entity.pdbx_description
1 polymer ?
#
loop_
_entity_poly.entity_id
_entity_poly.type
_entity_poly.pdbx_seq_one_letter_code
_entity_poly.pdbx_strand_id
1 'polypeptide(L)'
;MIDLTPLDVRNKRGDFKKLMRGYDPQEVDVFLEIAAERLEELVRENIVLRERSESLERQVGAQTGREQAIQEALVTAQELRADIHSQAQREADHLVKESETEARRLAAEAEANVRNLIRDAERRLELGRDALEEMERRRTRFLKAFRQLLERELDVVDVEDERAPLEDRPIDLDLGGGRFSSSAVEEVSAAMEAEESADGEIEEAAAEPGAEEASEEAADDAQALLLSLEADEDG
;
A
#
# COMPACT_ATOMS: atom_id res chain seq x y z
N MET A 1 82.30 -33.81 -15.92
CA MET A 1 83.36 -32.81 -16.17
C MET A 1 84.40 -33.04 -15.09
N ILE A 2 85.70 -32.97 -15.38
CA ILE A 2 86.70 -33.13 -14.31
C ILE A 2 86.62 -31.88 -13.45
N ASP A 3 86.07 -31.98 -12.25
CA ASP A 3 85.92 -30.88 -11.32
C ASP A 3 87.28 -30.62 -10.67
N LEU A 4 88.07 -29.79 -11.34
CA LEU A 4 89.36 -29.33 -10.83
C LEU A 4 89.08 -28.28 -9.76
N THR A 5 89.41 -28.55 -8.50
CA THR A 5 89.28 -27.55 -7.44
C THR A 5 90.53 -26.66 -7.38
N PRO A 6 90.42 -25.43 -6.83
CA PRO A 6 91.59 -24.60 -6.54
C PRO A 6 92.66 -25.35 -5.71
N LEU A 7 92.20 -26.22 -4.81
CA LEU A 7 93.07 -27.07 -3.99
C LEU A 7 93.82 -28.11 -4.83
N ASP A 8 93.17 -28.71 -5.83
CA ASP A 8 93.80 -29.68 -6.74
C ASP A 8 94.89 -29.03 -7.61
N VAL A 9 94.68 -27.78 -8.03
CA VAL A 9 95.70 -26.99 -8.77
C VAL A 9 96.91 -26.72 -7.88
N ARG A 10 96.69 -26.32 -6.62
CA ARG A 10 97.76 -26.13 -5.63
C ARG A 10 98.50 -27.42 -5.29
N ASN A 11 97.78 -28.52 -5.12
CA ASN A 11 98.37 -29.83 -4.81
C ASN A 11 99.19 -30.41 -5.96
N LYS A 12 98.98 -29.94 -7.20
CA LYS A 12 99.81 -30.33 -8.36
C LYS A 12 101.17 -29.65 -8.40
N ARG A 13 101.39 -28.60 -7.61
CA ARG A 13 102.69 -27.92 -7.48
C ARG A 13 103.76 -28.90 -6.99
N GLY A 14 104.90 -28.97 -7.67
CA GLY A 14 105.99 -29.91 -7.35
C GLY A 14 105.76 -31.40 -7.70
N ASP A 15 104.55 -31.75 -8.14
CA ASP A 15 104.11 -33.12 -8.45
C ASP A 15 104.39 -33.51 -9.93
N PHE A 16 104.96 -32.58 -10.69
CA PHE A 16 105.32 -32.77 -12.09
C PHE A 16 106.64 -33.52 -12.24
N LYS A 17 106.67 -34.51 -13.14
CA LYS A 17 107.91 -35.24 -13.47
C LYS A 17 108.93 -34.29 -14.11
N LYS A 18 110.17 -34.32 -13.62
CA LYS A 18 111.28 -33.55 -14.21
C LYS A 18 111.86 -34.31 -15.40
N LEU A 19 111.85 -33.70 -16.58
CA LEU A 19 112.52 -34.22 -17.78
C LEU A 19 113.73 -33.34 -18.12
N MET A 20 114.76 -33.91 -18.77
CA MET A 20 116.02 -33.23 -19.11
C MET A 20 115.85 -31.99 -20.02
N ARG A 21 114.66 -31.79 -20.58
CA ARG A 21 114.29 -30.68 -21.49
C ARG A 21 112.81 -30.34 -21.31
N GLY A 22 112.48 -29.57 -20.27
CA GLY A 22 111.11 -29.18 -19.89
C GLY A 22 111.02 -27.72 -19.44
N TYR A 23 109.81 -27.30 -19.05
CA TYR A 23 109.57 -25.95 -18.48
C TYR A 23 110.30 -25.75 -17.15
N ASP A 24 110.62 -24.49 -16.82
CA ASP A 24 111.19 -24.14 -15.53
C ASP A 24 110.18 -24.43 -14.41
N PRO A 25 110.49 -25.32 -13.44
CA PRO A 25 109.62 -25.63 -12.33
C PRO A 25 109.20 -24.41 -11.51
N GLN A 26 110.07 -23.40 -11.38
CA GLN A 26 109.75 -22.19 -10.60
C GLN A 26 108.70 -21.32 -11.28
N GLU A 27 108.81 -21.11 -12.60
CA GLU A 27 107.81 -20.34 -13.35
C GLU A 27 106.45 -21.07 -13.40
N VAL A 28 106.46 -22.39 -13.57
CA VAL A 28 105.25 -23.22 -13.54
C VAL A 28 104.57 -23.15 -12.17
N ASP A 29 105.34 -23.23 -11.08
CA ASP A 29 104.80 -23.11 -9.72
C ASP A 29 104.12 -21.74 -9.47
N VAL A 30 104.73 -20.64 -9.95
CA VAL A 30 104.14 -19.29 -9.85
C VAL A 30 102.85 -19.19 -10.66
N PHE A 31 102.83 -19.73 -11.88
CA PHE A 31 101.63 -19.77 -12.72
C PHE A 31 100.50 -20.58 -12.08
N LEU A 32 100.81 -21.73 -11.46
CA LEU A 32 99.82 -22.55 -10.75
C LEU A 32 99.23 -21.84 -9.54
N GLU A 33 99.99 -21.03 -8.81
CA GLU A 33 99.48 -20.23 -7.70
C GLU A 33 98.46 -19.18 -8.20
N ILE A 34 98.80 -18.43 -9.26
CA ILE A 34 97.91 -17.45 -9.89
C ILE A 34 96.66 -18.14 -10.46
N ALA A 35 96.84 -19.30 -11.11
CA ALA A 35 95.74 -20.07 -11.66
C ALA A 35 94.81 -20.59 -10.56
N ALA A 36 95.36 -21.03 -9.42
CA ALA A 36 94.58 -21.47 -8.27
C ALA A 36 93.78 -20.32 -7.64
N GLU A 37 94.40 -19.13 -7.45
CA GLU A 37 93.70 -17.94 -6.94
C GLU A 37 92.55 -17.53 -7.87
N ARG A 38 92.80 -17.46 -9.19
CA ARG A 38 91.74 -17.07 -10.14
C ARG A 38 90.63 -18.12 -10.22
N LEU A 39 90.97 -19.40 -10.11
CA LEU A 39 89.99 -20.48 -10.06
C LEU A 39 89.14 -20.38 -8.78
N GLU A 40 89.72 -20.01 -7.65
CA GLU A 40 88.98 -19.80 -6.40
C GLU A 40 87.99 -18.63 -6.51
N GLU A 41 88.41 -17.51 -7.09
CA GLU A 41 87.52 -16.39 -7.37
C GLU A 41 86.36 -16.79 -8.29
N LEU A 42 86.65 -17.50 -9.39
CA LEU A 42 85.63 -17.98 -10.32
C LEU A 42 84.64 -18.92 -9.65
N VAL A 43 85.11 -19.84 -8.79
CA VAL A 43 84.23 -20.75 -8.04
C VAL A 43 83.34 -19.95 -7.08
N ARG A 44 83.90 -18.96 -6.36
CA ARG A 44 83.13 -18.10 -5.45
C ARG A 44 82.07 -17.28 -6.20
N GLU A 45 82.44 -16.65 -7.31
CA GLU A 45 81.51 -15.92 -8.17
C GLU A 45 80.42 -16.85 -8.71
N ASN A 46 80.77 -18.07 -9.13
CA ASN A 46 79.81 -19.03 -9.67
C ASN A 46 78.78 -19.46 -8.62
N ILE A 47 79.20 -19.69 -7.37
CA ILE A 47 78.29 -20.00 -6.26
C ILE A 47 77.30 -18.84 -6.04
N VAL A 48 77.80 -17.61 -5.93
CA VAL A 48 76.96 -16.42 -5.71
C VAL A 48 75.97 -16.21 -6.88
N LEU A 49 76.43 -16.41 -8.12
CA LEU A 49 75.58 -16.30 -9.30
C LEU A 49 74.50 -17.38 -9.34
N ARG A 50 74.82 -18.62 -8.96
CA ARG A 50 73.84 -19.72 -8.85
C ARG A 50 72.78 -19.43 -7.80
N GLU A 51 73.20 -19.02 -6.60
CA GLU A 51 72.26 -18.62 -5.52
C GLU A 51 71.33 -17.49 -5.97
N ARG A 52 71.87 -16.51 -6.70
CA ARG A 52 71.08 -15.41 -7.26
C ARG A 52 70.11 -15.90 -8.34
N SER A 53 70.53 -16.81 -9.22
CA SER A 53 69.67 -17.42 -10.24
C SER A 53 68.50 -18.15 -9.58
N GLU A 54 68.77 -19.02 -8.62
CA GLU A 54 67.75 -19.76 -7.88
C GLU A 54 66.79 -18.84 -7.11
N SER A 55 67.29 -17.73 -6.56
CA SER A 55 66.44 -16.72 -5.93
C SER A 55 65.54 -16.01 -6.93
N LEU A 56 66.06 -15.64 -8.11
CA LEU A 56 65.29 -14.96 -9.15
C LEU A 56 64.24 -15.90 -9.75
N GLU A 57 64.60 -17.16 -10.01
CA GLU A 57 63.68 -18.19 -10.50
C GLU A 57 62.50 -18.41 -9.54
N ARG A 58 62.78 -18.47 -8.23
CA ARG A 58 61.72 -18.53 -7.21
C ARG A 58 60.81 -17.30 -7.21
N GLN A 59 61.38 -16.10 -7.35
CA GLN A 59 60.59 -14.86 -7.43
C GLN A 59 59.71 -14.83 -8.69
N VAL A 60 60.26 -15.24 -9.85
CA VAL A 60 59.51 -15.32 -11.10
C VAL A 60 58.37 -16.32 -10.95
N GLY A 61 58.63 -17.54 -10.44
CA GLY A 61 57.57 -18.52 -10.21
C GLY A 61 56.46 -18.01 -9.29
N ALA A 62 56.82 -17.31 -8.22
CA ALA A 62 55.84 -16.70 -7.31
C ALA A 62 55.02 -15.60 -7.99
N GLN A 63 55.63 -14.77 -8.84
CA GLN A 63 54.92 -13.73 -9.58
C GLN A 63 54.02 -14.32 -10.66
N THR A 64 54.49 -15.30 -11.43
CA THR A 64 53.67 -16.00 -12.42
C THR A 64 52.46 -16.67 -11.77
N GLY A 65 52.63 -17.30 -10.60
CA GLY A 65 51.50 -17.88 -9.86
C GLY A 65 50.48 -16.82 -9.39
N ARG A 66 50.95 -15.64 -8.97
CA ARG A 66 50.05 -14.52 -8.63
C ARG A 66 49.32 -13.98 -9.85
N GLU A 67 50.00 -13.83 -10.98
CA GLU A 67 49.39 -13.38 -12.23
C GLU A 67 48.30 -14.35 -12.69
N GLN A 68 48.55 -15.66 -12.59
CA GLN A 68 47.53 -16.69 -12.89
C GLN A 68 46.31 -16.57 -11.97
N ALA A 69 46.52 -16.44 -10.65
CA ALA A 69 45.43 -16.27 -9.71
C ALA A 69 44.61 -14.99 -9.99
N ILE A 70 45.26 -13.89 -10.39
CA ILE A 70 44.57 -12.65 -10.78
C ILE A 70 43.77 -12.85 -12.07
N GLN A 71 44.32 -13.56 -13.06
CA GLN A 71 43.60 -13.87 -14.29
C GLN A 71 42.37 -14.73 -14.03
N GLU A 72 42.49 -15.77 -13.22
CA GLU A 72 41.36 -16.62 -12.81
C GLU A 72 40.31 -15.82 -12.03
N ALA A 73 40.73 -14.99 -11.09
CA ALA A 73 39.82 -14.10 -10.37
C ALA A 73 39.10 -13.12 -11.30
N LEU A 74 39.78 -12.59 -12.33
CA LEU A 74 39.18 -11.68 -13.30
C LEU A 74 38.14 -12.38 -14.17
N VAL A 75 38.42 -13.60 -14.63
CA VAL A 75 37.46 -14.42 -15.38
C VAL A 75 36.26 -14.73 -14.50
N THR A 76 36.47 -15.16 -13.27
CA THR A 76 35.40 -15.45 -12.31
C THR A 76 34.54 -14.21 -12.04
N ALA A 77 35.16 -13.04 -11.88
CA ALA A 77 34.44 -11.78 -11.72
C ALA A 77 33.67 -11.35 -12.98
N GLN A 78 34.14 -11.71 -14.18
CA GLN A 78 33.42 -11.50 -15.43
C GLN A 78 32.18 -12.40 -15.52
N GLU A 79 32.32 -13.68 -15.20
CA GLU A 79 31.21 -14.64 -15.16
C GLU A 79 30.17 -14.23 -14.13
N LEU A 80 30.58 -13.91 -12.91
CA LEU A 80 29.68 -13.44 -11.86
C LEU A 80 28.92 -12.17 -12.27
N ARG A 81 29.58 -11.22 -12.93
CA ARG A 81 28.91 -10.03 -13.45
C ARG A 81 27.87 -10.39 -14.51
N ALA A 82 28.18 -11.31 -15.42
CA ALA A 82 27.23 -11.75 -16.44
C ALA A 82 26.01 -12.45 -15.82
N ASP A 83 26.24 -13.27 -14.79
CA ASP A 83 25.20 -13.97 -14.06
C ASP A 83 24.30 -12.99 -13.29
N ILE A 84 24.87 -12.03 -12.56
CA ILE A 84 24.11 -10.97 -11.87
C ILE A 84 23.28 -10.17 -12.87
N HIS A 85 23.85 -9.80 -14.01
CA HIS A 85 23.13 -9.08 -15.05
C HIS A 85 21.97 -9.93 -15.60
N SER A 86 22.18 -11.22 -15.86
CA SER A 86 21.11 -12.10 -16.34
C SER A 86 20.03 -12.33 -15.29
N GLN A 87 20.37 -12.41 -14.00
CA GLN A 87 19.41 -12.57 -12.92
C GLN A 87 18.58 -11.30 -12.75
N ALA A 88 19.23 -10.14 -12.66
CA ALA A 88 18.55 -8.85 -12.55
C ALA A 88 17.59 -8.60 -13.72
N GLN A 89 17.97 -8.98 -14.95
CA GLN A 89 17.08 -8.86 -16.11
C GLN A 89 15.85 -9.77 -15.99
N ARG A 90 16.05 -11.03 -15.57
CA ARG A 90 14.95 -11.98 -15.37
C ARG A 90 14.00 -11.52 -14.26
N GLU A 91 14.54 -11.03 -13.15
CA GLU A 91 13.77 -10.49 -12.03
C GLU A 91 12.98 -9.24 -12.46
N ALA A 92 13.61 -8.33 -13.21
CA ALA A 92 12.93 -7.16 -13.77
C ALA A 92 11.77 -7.58 -14.69
N ASP A 93 11.99 -8.52 -15.61
CA ASP A 93 10.94 -9.04 -16.49
C ASP A 93 9.81 -9.71 -15.70
N HIS A 94 10.15 -10.39 -14.59
CA HIS A 94 9.18 -11.04 -13.71
C HIS A 94 8.33 -9.99 -12.98
N LEU A 95 8.97 -8.97 -12.40
CA LEU A 95 8.32 -7.89 -11.67
C LEU A 95 7.38 -7.09 -12.59
N VAL A 96 7.81 -6.80 -13.83
CA VAL A 96 6.96 -6.12 -14.82
C VAL A 96 5.72 -6.97 -15.13
N LYS A 97 5.89 -8.27 -15.38
CA LYS A 97 4.75 -9.15 -15.66
C LYS A 97 3.79 -9.24 -14.47
N GLU A 98 4.32 -9.38 -13.26
CA GLU A 98 3.51 -9.43 -12.04
C GLU A 98 2.72 -8.13 -11.84
N SER A 99 3.39 -6.99 -12.00
CA SER A 99 2.77 -5.66 -11.94
C SER A 99 1.69 -5.49 -13.00
N GLU A 100 1.93 -5.94 -14.25
CA GLU A 100 0.92 -5.92 -15.30
C GLU A 100 -0.28 -6.81 -14.97
N THR A 101 -0.06 -8.00 -14.43
CA THR A 101 -1.15 -8.90 -14.05
C THR A 101 -1.99 -8.32 -12.92
N GLU A 102 -1.34 -7.71 -11.93
CA GLU A 102 -2.03 -7.10 -10.79
C GLU A 102 -2.77 -5.83 -11.20
N ALA A 103 -2.18 -4.99 -12.05
CA ALA A 103 -2.87 -3.84 -12.62
C ALA A 103 -4.11 -4.25 -13.44
N ARG A 104 -4.01 -5.32 -14.23
CA ARG A 104 -5.17 -5.87 -14.97
C ARG A 104 -6.23 -6.42 -14.03
N ARG A 105 -5.83 -7.10 -12.95
CA ARG A 105 -6.74 -7.62 -11.92
C ARG A 105 -7.51 -6.47 -11.26
N LEU A 106 -6.80 -5.45 -10.81
CA LEU A 106 -7.37 -4.27 -10.16
C LEU A 106 -8.31 -3.51 -11.11
N ALA A 107 -7.92 -3.33 -12.37
CA ALA A 107 -8.78 -2.70 -13.37
C ALA A 107 -10.08 -3.51 -13.59
N ALA A 108 -9.98 -4.83 -13.74
CA ALA A 108 -11.14 -5.70 -13.91
C ALA A 108 -12.08 -5.68 -12.70
N GLU A 109 -11.52 -5.62 -11.48
CA GLU A 109 -12.27 -5.49 -10.23
C GLU A 109 -12.99 -4.14 -10.14
N ALA A 110 -12.29 -3.04 -10.43
CA ALA A 110 -12.87 -1.70 -10.47
C ALA A 110 -14.01 -1.61 -11.49
N GLU A 111 -13.83 -2.15 -12.70
CA GLU A 111 -14.89 -2.21 -13.70
C GLU A 111 -16.09 -3.04 -13.24
N ALA A 112 -15.86 -4.17 -12.55
CA ALA A 112 -16.93 -4.99 -12.00
C ALA A 112 -17.73 -4.23 -10.95
N ASN A 113 -17.04 -3.49 -10.06
CA ASN A 113 -17.66 -2.67 -9.04
C ASN A 113 -18.50 -1.54 -9.66
N VAL A 114 -17.97 -0.84 -10.67
CA VAL A 114 -18.72 0.19 -11.41
C VAL A 114 -19.96 -0.41 -12.07
N ARG A 115 -19.85 -1.57 -12.73
CA ARG A 115 -21.00 -2.26 -13.32
C ARG A 115 -22.06 -2.62 -12.29
N ASN A 116 -21.65 -3.07 -11.10
CA ASN A 116 -22.58 -3.39 -10.02
C ASN A 116 -23.27 -2.13 -9.47
N LEU A 117 -22.52 -1.05 -9.27
CA LEU A 117 -23.04 0.23 -8.81
C LEU A 117 -24.08 0.79 -9.79
N ILE A 118 -23.81 0.71 -11.10
CA ILE A 118 -24.76 1.14 -12.14
C ILE A 118 -26.05 0.31 -12.05
N ARG A 119 -25.96 -1.02 -11.96
CA ARG A 119 -27.13 -1.89 -11.83
C ARG A 119 -27.96 -1.59 -10.59
N ASP A 120 -27.30 -1.32 -9.47
CA ASP A 120 -28.00 -0.98 -8.22
C ASP A 120 -28.65 0.40 -8.31
N ALA A 121 -28.01 1.38 -8.97
CA ALA A 121 -28.61 2.67 -9.25
C ALA A 121 -29.82 2.56 -10.17
N GLU A 122 -29.74 1.77 -11.24
CA GLU A 122 -30.86 1.48 -12.14
C GLU A 122 -32.03 0.85 -11.38
N ARG A 123 -31.77 -0.16 -10.55
CA ARG A 123 -32.81 -0.79 -9.71
C ARG A 123 -33.48 0.22 -8.77
N ARG A 124 -32.71 1.11 -8.14
CA ARG A 124 -33.25 2.16 -7.27
C ARG A 124 -34.11 3.16 -8.04
N LEU A 125 -33.70 3.52 -9.26
CA LEU A 125 -34.49 4.40 -10.13
C LEU A 125 -35.80 3.74 -10.56
N GLU A 126 -35.79 2.46 -10.89
CA GLU A 126 -37.01 1.70 -11.22
C GLU A 126 -37.96 1.66 -10.03
N LEU A 127 -37.49 1.28 -8.84
CA LEU A 127 -38.30 1.28 -7.62
C LEU A 127 -38.86 2.67 -7.30
N GLY A 128 -38.07 3.74 -7.50
CA GLY A 128 -38.51 5.12 -7.32
C GLY A 128 -39.61 5.53 -8.31
N ARG A 129 -39.51 5.09 -9.57
CA ARG A 129 -40.55 5.32 -10.59
C ARG A 129 -41.84 4.59 -10.23
N ASP A 130 -41.76 3.33 -9.84
CA ASP A 130 -42.94 2.53 -9.44
C ASP A 130 -43.65 3.16 -8.23
N ALA A 131 -42.88 3.63 -7.24
CA ALA A 131 -43.41 4.33 -6.08
C ALA A 131 -44.12 5.64 -6.46
N LEU A 132 -43.53 6.42 -7.40
CA LEU A 132 -44.13 7.65 -7.90
C LEU A 132 -45.46 7.36 -8.61
N GLU A 133 -45.50 6.36 -9.49
CA GLU A 133 -46.73 5.95 -10.17
C GLU A 133 -47.83 5.54 -9.18
N GLU A 134 -47.49 4.80 -8.12
CA GLU A 134 -48.47 4.41 -7.10
C GLU A 134 -48.99 5.63 -6.32
N MET A 135 -48.13 6.61 -6.01
CA MET A 135 -48.53 7.86 -5.38
C MET A 135 -49.46 8.67 -6.28
N GLU A 136 -49.18 8.75 -7.58
CA GLU A 136 -50.06 9.41 -8.55
C GLU A 136 -51.42 8.71 -8.67
N ARG A 137 -51.44 7.37 -8.69
CA ARG A 137 -52.68 6.57 -8.67
C ARG A 137 -53.47 6.80 -7.38
N ARG A 138 -52.79 6.85 -6.23
CA ARG A 138 -53.42 7.14 -4.92
C ARG A 138 -54.00 8.55 -4.88
N ARG A 139 -53.23 9.55 -5.33
CA ARG A 139 -53.68 10.95 -5.46
C ARG A 139 -54.92 11.04 -6.34
N THR A 140 -54.90 10.40 -7.50
CA THR A 140 -56.04 10.42 -8.44
C THR A 140 -57.28 9.78 -7.83
N ARG A 141 -57.13 8.65 -7.13
CA ARG A 141 -58.26 8.01 -6.40
C ARG A 141 -58.81 8.91 -5.30
N PHE A 142 -57.93 9.54 -4.50
CA PHE A 142 -58.32 10.48 -3.46
C PHE A 142 -59.10 11.66 -4.02
N LEU A 143 -58.60 12.32 -5.08
CA LEU A 143 -59.27 13.45 -5.69
C LEU A 143 -60.66 13.08 -6.24
N LYS A 144 -60.80 11.89 -6.84
CA LYS A 144 -62.10 11.38 -7.29
C LYS A 144 -63.06 11.14 -6.12
N ALA A 145 -62.59 10.49 -5.06
CA ALA A 145 -63.42 10.23 -3.87
C ALA A 145 -63.82 11.53 -3.16
N PHE A 146 -62.89 12.49 -3.04
CA PHE A 146 -63.15 13.80 -2.47
C PHE A 146 -64.17 14.60 -3.28
N ARG A 147 -64.06 14.57 -4.62
CA ARG A 147 -65.05 15.16 -5.51
C ARG A 147 -66.43 14.55 -5.31
N GLN A 148 -66.53 13.21 -5.26
CA GLN A 148 -67.80 12.53 -5.02
C GLN A 148 -68.42 12.87 -3.66
N LEU A 149 -67.59 13.02 -2.63
CA LEU A 149 -68.04 13.46 -1.31
C LEU A 149 -68.62 14.87 -1.39
N LEU A 150 -67.90 15.81 -2.02
CA LEU A 150 -68.39 17.19 -2.17
C LEU A 150 -69.67 17.27 -3.02
N GLU A 151 -69.76 16.50 -4.10
CA GLU A 151 -70.99 16.40 -4.91
C GLU A 151 -72.15 15.89 -4.05
N ARG A 152 -71.93 14.87 -3.21
CA ARG A 152 -72.95 14.37 -2.27
C ARG A 152 -73.36 15.41 -1.23
N GLU A 153 -72.41 16.11 -0.63
CA GLU A 153 -72.72 17.15 0.37
C GLU A 153 -73.45 18.33 -0.28
N LEU A 154 -73.11 18.68 -1.52
CA LEU A 154 -73.83 19.69 -2.28
C LEU A 154 -75.28 19.27 -2.57
N ASP A 155 -75.50 18.03 -2.98
CA ASP A 155 -76.85 17.49 -3.18
C ASP A 155 -77.68 17.57 -1.89
N VAL A 156 -77.07 17.37 -0.71
CA VAL A 156 -77.74 17.53 0.59
C VAL A 156 -78.11 18.99 0.86
N VAL A 157 -77.20 19.92 0.57
CA VAL A 157 -77.46 21.36 0.72
C VAL A 157 -78.58 21.80 -0.22
N ASP A 158 -78.57 21.36 -1.49
CA ASP A 158 -79.61 21.68 -2.46
C ASP A 158 -81.00 21.19 -1.98
N VAL A 159 -81.08 20.01 -1.37
CA VAL A 159 -82.34 19.49 -0.79
C VAL A 159 -82.80 20.31 0.42
N GLU A 160 -81.89 20.77 1.29
CA GLU A 160 -82.26 21.64 2.41
C GLU A 160 -82.61 23.07 1.96
N ASP A 161 -82.01 23.58 0.88
CA ASP A 161 -82.35 24.90 0.29
C ASP A 161 -83.76 24.88 -0.37
N GLU A 162 -84.15 23.75 -0.98
CA GLU A 162 -85.50 23.56 -1.52
C GLU A 162 -86.57 23.31 -0.43
N ARG A 163 -86.15 23.17 0.83
CA ARG A 163 -87.08 22.98 1.96
C ARG A 163 -87.87 24.26 2.19
N ALA A 164 -89.20 24.15 2.12
CA ALA A 164 -90.08 25.27 2.43
C ALA A 164 -89.75 25.84 3.83
N PRO A 165 -89.66 27.17 3.99
CA PRO A 165 -89.45 27.77 5.30
C PRO A 165 -90.55 27.30 6.25
N LEU A 166 -90.16 27.04 7.50
CA LEU A 166 -91.07 26.55 8.53
C LEU A 166 -92.34 27.42 8.56
N GLU A 167 -93.50 26.82 8.28
CA GLU A 167 -94.78 27.47 8.57
C GLU A 167 -94.82 27.75 10.08
N ASP A 168 -95.00 29.01 10.45
CA ASP A 168 -95.26 29.45 11.82
C ASP A 168 -96.57 28.80 12.32
N ARG A 169 -96.44 27.57 12.82
CA ARG A 169 -97.48 26.93 13.63
C ARG A 169 -97.22 27.28 15.08
N PRO A 170 -98.19 27.90 15.79
CA PRO A 170 -98.08 28.07 17.22
C PRO A 170 -97.97 26.68 17.86
N ILE A 171 -96.88 26.46 18.60
CA ILE A 171 -96.64 25.22 19.35
C ILE A 171 -97.60 25.23 20.53
N ASP A 172 -98.66 24.42 20.47
CA ASP A 172 -99.55 24.19 21.61
C ASP A 172 -98.95 23.09 22.48
N LEU A 173 -98.20 23.51 23.50
CA LEU A 173 -97.48 22.65 24.44
C LEU A 173 -98.39 22.39 25.65
N ASP A 174 -99.22 21.35 25.56
CA ASP A 174 -100.08 20.91 26.66
C ASP A 174 -99.26 20.21 27.76
N LEU A 175 -98.73 21.02 28.69
CA LEU A 175 -98.15 20.56 29.94
C LEU A 175 -99.23 20.51 31.02
N GLY A 176 -100.01 19.42 31.01
CA GLY A 176 -101.04 19.14 32.00
C GLY A 176 -100.51 19.17 33.44
N GLY A 177 -100.71 20.31 34.11
CA GLY A 177 -100.88 20.40 35.56
C GLY A 177 -99.69 20.91 36.38
N GLY A 178 -99.26 22.15 36.15
CA GLY A 178 -98.39 22.86 37.10
C GLY A 178 -98.01 24.26 36.61
N ARG A 179 -98.51 25.31 37.27
CA ARG A 179 -98.19 26.71 36.98
C ARG A 179 -96.68 26.91 36.85
N PHE A 180 -96.21 27.38 35.70
CA PHE A 180 -94.97 28.15 35.61
C PHE A 180 -95.23 29.51 34.98
N SER A 181 -94.89 30.53 35.76
CA SER A 181 -94.88 31.95 35.46
C SER A 181 -93.82 32.26 34.40
N SER A 182 -94.15 33.15 33.47
CA SER A 182 -93.35 33.60 32.33
C SER A 182 -92.17 34.51 32.71
N SER A 183 -91.33 34.10 33.66
CA SER A 183 -90.16 34.90 34.08
C SER A 183 -88.81 34.17 34.01
N ALA A 184 -88.71 33.07 33.26
CA ALA A 184 -87.46 32.31 33.12
C ALA A 184 -86.82 32.41 31.71
N VAL A 185 -87.43 33.12 30.77
CA VAL A 185 -86.93 33.23 29.38
C VAL A 185 -85.96 34.41 29.19
N GLU A 186 -85.93 35.36 30.12
CA GLU A 186 -84.97 36.47 30.09
C GLU A 186 -83.59 36.08 30.68
N GLU A 187 -83.50 35.14 31.64
CA GLU A 187 -82.23 34.76 32.28
C GLU A 187 -81.35 33.79 31.47
N VAL A 188 -81.90 33.04 30.50
CA VAL A 188 -81.09 32.11 29.67
C VAL A 188 -80.51 32.80 28.44
N SER A 189 -81.13 33.88 27.94
CA SER A 189 -80.54 34.70 26.86
C SER A 189 -79.27 35.43 27.32
N ALA A 190 -79.21 35.84 28.58
CA ALA A 190 -78.05 36.48 29.19
C ALA A 190 -76.89 35.49 29.48
N ALA A 191 -77.15 34.18 29.52
CA ALA A 191 -76.13 33.16 29.75
C ALA A 191 -75.41 32.74 28.44
N MET A 192 -76.01 33.00 27.27
CA MET A 192 -75.43 32.62 25.96
C MET A 192 -74.53 33.72 25.38
N GLU A 193 -74.65 34.97 25.85
CA GLU A 193 -73.75 36.08 25.48
C GLU A 193 -72.51 36.21 26.40
N ALA A 194 -72.39 35.38 27.44
CA ALA A 194 -71.27 35.40 28.39
C ALA A 194 -70.19 34.32 28.14
N GLU A 195 -70.36 33.45 27.14
CA GLU A 195 -69.32 32.48 26.70
C GLU A 195 -68.60 32.89 25.39
N GLU A 196 -68.88 34.08 24.83
CA GLU A 196 -68.13 34.67 23.71
C GLU A 196 -67.05 35.66 24.19
N SER A 197 -66.38 35.33 25.29
CA SER A 197 -65.15 36.02 25.72
C SER A 197 -64.32 35.12 26.65
N ALA A 198 -63.81 34.03 26.10
CA ALA A 198 -62.68 33.31 26.66
C ALA A 198 -61.74 32.91 25.52
N ASP A 199 -61.11 33.94 24.94
CA ASP A 199 -59.76 33.81 24.40
C ASP A 199 -58.90 33.19 25.50
N GLY A 200 -58.38 32.01 25.22
CA GLY A 200 -57.56 31.20 26.11
C GLY A 200 -56.42 30.62 25.30
N GLU A 201 -55.39 31.44 25.11
CA GLU A 201 -54.03 31.00 24.79
C GLU A 201 -53.58 29.84 25.70
N ILE A 202 -52.51 29.16 25.24
CA ILE A 202 -51.58 28.28 25.98
C ILE A 202 -51.97 26.78 25.88
N GLU A 203 -51.13 25.84 25.45
CA GLU A 203 -49.69 25.73 25.68
C GLU A 203 -48.97 24.87 24.63
N GLU A 204 -47.82 25.38 24.21
CA GLU A 204 -46.66 24.65 23.74
C GLU A 204 -46.24 23.58 24.76
N ALA A 205 -46.66 22.34 24.56
CA ALA A 205 -46.15 21.20 25.32
C ALA A 205 -45.01 20.53 24.56
N ALA A 206 -43.80 20.97 24.92
CA ALA A 206 -42.59 20.18 25.10
C ALA A 206 -42.19 19.17 24.01
N ALA A 207 -41.10 19.54 23.33
CA ALA A 207 -40.14 18.64 22.73
C ALA A 207 -39.72 17.50 23.68
N GLU A 208 -39.75 16.27 23.19
CA GLU A 208 -38.81 15.23 23.61
C GLU A 208 -37.61 15.24 22.65
N PRO A 209 -36.39 15.60 23.10
CA PRO A 209 -35.17 15.29 22.38
C PRO A 209 -34.69 13.90 22.83
N GLY A 210 -34.85 12.91 21.95
CA GLY A 210 -34.35 11.55 22.14
C GLY A 210 -33.47 11.13 20.97
N ALA A 211 -32.44 11.91 20.67
CA ALA A 211 -31.44 11.59 19.65
C ALA A 211 -30.10 12.30 19.95
N GLU A 212 -29.43 11.93 21.04
CA GLU A 212 -28.04 12.34 21.27
C GLU A 212 -27.31 11.39 22.23
N GLU A 213 -27.28 10.09 21.91
CA GLU A 213 -26.28 9.14 22.42
C GLU A 213 -25.92 8.18 21.27
N ALA A 214 -25.26 8.69 20.22
CA ALA A 214 -24.71 7.85 19.15
C ALA A 214 -23.55 8.50 18.36
N SER A 215 -22.90 9.55 18.88
CA SER A 215 -21.86 10.28 18.13
C SER A 215 -20.52 10.48 18.83
N GLU A 216 -20.32 10.03 20.07
CA GLU A 216 -18.99 10.07 20.70
C GLU A 216 -18.19 8.76 20.53
N GLU A 217 -18.83 7.61 20.31
CA GLU A 217 -18.10 6.33 20.16
C GLU A 217 -17.49 6.14 18.76
N ALA A 218 -17.98 6.85 17.74
CA ALA A 218 -17.43 6.78 16.37
C ALA A 218 -16.27 7.76 16.12
N ALA A 219 -16.07 8.75 17.00
CA ALA A 219 -14.97 9.72 16.88
C ALA A 219 -13.67 9.21 17.52
N ASP A 220 -13.78 8.35 18.54
CA ASP A 220 -12.61 7.77 19.23
C ASP A 220 -11.99 6.61 18.42
N ASP A 221 -12.81 5.81 17.74
CA ASP A 221 -12.33 4.72 16.87
C ASP A 221 -11.59 5.23 15.61
N ALA A 222 -11.92 6.44 15.13
CA ALA A 222 -11.21 7.06 14.01
C ALA A 222 -9.84 7.62 14.43
N GLN A 223 -9.66 8.04 15.68
CA GLN A 223 -8.35 8.49 16.19
C GLN A 223 -7.45 7.32 16.57
N ALA A 224 -8.00 6.19 17.03
CA ALA A 224 -7.23 4.99 17.33
C ALA A 224 -6.61 4.34 16.08
N LEU A 225 -7.32 4.35 14.93
CA LEU A 225 -6.81 3.80 13.67
C LEU A 225 -5.72 4.66 13.00
N LEU A 226 -5.72 5.98 13.25
CA LEU A 226 -4.70 6.89 12.72
C LEU A 226 -3.37 6.78 13.48
N LEU A 227 -3.42 6.47 14.77
CA LEU A 227 -2.22 6.29 15.61
C LEU A 227 -1.53 4.92 15.42
N SER A 228 -2.25 3.91 14.91
CA SER A 228 -1.65 2.62 14.54
C SER A 228 -0.95 2.62 13.18
N LEU A 229 -1.28 3.57 12.29
CA LEU A 229 -0.70 3.64 10.94
C LEU A 229 0.60 4.47 10.88
N GLU A 230 0.86 5.35 11.85
CA GLU A 230 2.14 6.08 11.97
C GLU A 230 3.23 5.29 12.72
N ALA A 231 2.91 4.13 13.30
CA ALA A 231 3.86 3.30 14.04
C ALA A 231 4.59 2.25 13.17
N ASP A 232 4.15 2.03 11.93
CA ASP A 232 4.70 1.00 11.03
C ASP A 232 5.62 1.57 9.92
N GLU A 233 5.89 2.89 9.88
CA GLU A 233 6.84 3.49 8.91
C GLU A 233 8.28 3.67 9.43
N ASP A 234 8.59 3.30 10.67
CA ASP A 234 9.94 3.46 11.27
C ASP A 234 10.61 2.15 11.73
N GLY A 235 10.27 1.01 11.10
CA GLY A 235 10.84 -0.33 11.36
C GLY A 235 11.69 -0.88 10.23
#